data_AF-A0A1F9YDB7-F1
#
_entry.id   AF-A0A1F9YDB7-F1
#
_cell.length_a   1.000
_cell.length_b   1.000
_cell.length_c   1.000
_cell.angle_alpha   90.00
_cell.angle_beta   90.00
_cell.angle_gamma   90.00
#
_symmetry.space_group_name_H-M   'P 1'
#
loop_
_entity.id
_entity.type
_entity.pdbx_description
1 polymer ?
#
loop_
_entity_poly.entity_id
_entity_poly.type
_entity_poly.pdbx_seq_one_letter_code
_entity_poly.pdbx_strand_id
1 'polypeptide(L)'
;MVARVLRNAGFTVHEAQHGREALQILAQGRKVRLMVTDIVMPEMSGYQLALEVRKTLPKLPILFMSGYADEAMLKAASASENSTILMKPFTPTELLRRLRDLKKA
;
A
#
# COMPACT_ATOMS: atom_id res chain seq x y z
N MET A 1 -4.73 -2.13 13.31
CA MET A 1 -4.92 -0.66 13.45
C MET A 1 -5.32 0.01 12.13
N VAL A 2 -4.53 -0.15 11.06
CA VAL A 2 -4.71 0.55 9.76
C VAL A 2 -6.13 0.41 9.22
N ALA A 3 -6.64 -0.82 9.05
CA ALA A 3 -7.99 -1.04 8.52
C ALA A 3 -9.08 -0.33 9.33
N ARG A 4 -8.98 -0.33 10.66
CA ARG A 4 -9.91 0.37 11.55
C ARG A 4 -9.87 1.89 11.33
N VAL A 5 -8.67 2.48 11.24
CA VAL A 5 -8.51 3.92 10.98
C VAL A 5 -9.11 4.31 9.63
N LEU A 6 -8.89 3.49 8.59
CA LEU A 6 -9.43 3.76 7.25
C LEU A 6 -10.95 3.61 7.19
N ARG A 7 -11.51 2.57 7.82
CA ARG A 7 -12.97 2.41 7.93
C ARG A 7 -13.61 3.60 8.65
N ASN A 8 -13.02 4.04 9.77
CA ASN A 8 -13.50 5.22 10.51
C ASN A 8 -13.43 6.51 9.68
N ALA A 9 -12.49 6.60 8.74
CA ALA A 9 -12.37 7.71 7.80
C ALA A 9 -13.29 7.57 6.57
N GLY A 10 -14.21 6.59 6.54
CA GLY A 10 -15.20 6.40 5.48
C GLY A 10 -14.72 5.59 4.27
N PHE A 11 -13.59 4.89 4.36
CA PHE A 11 -13.11 4.04 3.28
C PHE A 11 -13.76 2.65 3.33
N THR A 12 -14.12 2.12 2.16
CA THR A 12 -14.32 0.67 2.00
C THR A 12 -12.96 -0.01 2.01
N VAL A 13 -12.76 -0.93 2.96
CA VAL A 13 -11.47 -1.62 3.15
C VAL A 13 -11.64 -3.10 2.85
N HIS A 14 -10.83 -3.60 1.92
CA HIS A 14 -10.58 -5.02 1.71
C HIS A 14 -9.23 -5.36 2.34
N GLU A 15 -9.24 -6.28 3.29
CA GLU A 15 -8.02 -6.72 3.99
C GLU A 15 -7.46 -7.97 3.30
N ALA A 16 -6.14 -8.07 3.29
CA ALA A 16 -5.40 -9.26 2.88
C ALA A 16 -4.32 -9.52 3.94
N GLN A 17 -4.13 -10.79 4.31
CA GLN A 17 -3.14 -11.23 5.29
C GLN A 17 -1.73 -11.34 4.68
N HIS A 18 -1.64 -11.53 3.37
CA HIS A 18 -0.36 -11.63 2.63
C HIS A 18 -0.52 -11.22 1.16
N GLY A 19 0.61 -11.08 0.45
CA GLY A 19 0.63 -10.59 -0.93
C GLY A 19 -0.21 -11.42 -1.91
N ARG A 20 -0.20 -12.76 -1.79
CA ARG A 20 -1.02 -13.62 -2.67
C ARG A 20 -2.53 -13.38 -2.51
N GLU A 21 -3.02 -13.21 -1.28
CA GLU A 21 -4.44 -12.91 -1.03
C GLU A 21 -4.81 -11.54 -1.61
N ALA A 22 -3.91 -10.55 -1.47
CA ALA A 22 -4.11 -9.23 -2.08
C ALA A 22 -4.27 -9.31 -3.60
N LEU A 23 -3.44 -10.13 -4.28
CA LEU A 23 -3.56 -10.37 -5.71
C LEU A 23 -4.89 -11.06 -6.08
N GLN A 24 -5.34 -12.04 -5.30
CA GLN A 24 -6.63 -12.68 -5.51
C GLN A 24 -7.80 -11.70 -5.37
N ILE A 25 -7.78 -10.83 -4.36
CA ILE A 25 -8.79 -9.78 -4.16
C ILE A 25 -8.82 -8.81 -5.35
N LEU A 26 -7.65 -8.42 -5.87
CA LEU A 26 -7.55 -7.53 -7.03
C LEU A 26 -8.06 -8.22 -8.31
N ALA A 27 -7.80 -9.51 -8.47
CA ALA A 27 -8.25 -10.29 -9.63
C ALA A 27 -9.78 -10.46 -9.70
N GLN A 28 -10.50 -10.30 -8.58
CA GLN A 28 -11.98 -10.35 -8.54
C GLN A 28 -12.66 -9.16 -9.23
N GLY A 29 -11.92 -8.23 -9.85
CA GLY A 29 -12.50 -7.08 -10.57
C GLY A 29 -13.10 -6.01 -9.65
N ARG A 30 -12.77 -6.06 -8.36
CA ARG A 30 -13.23 -5.04 -7.39
C ARG A 30 -12.58 -3.69 -7.70
N LYS A 31 -13.36 -2.61 -7.55
CA LYS A 31 -12.89 -1.24 -7.75
C LYS A 31 -11.97 -0.80 -6.60
N VAL A 32 -10.70 -1.16 -6.66
CA VAL A 32 -9.66 -0.70 -5.73
C VAL A 32 -9.06 0.60 -6.27
N ARG A 33 -9.10 1.66 -5.45
CA ARG A 33 -8.59 2.99 -5.84
C ARG A 33 -7.22 3.32 -5.26
N LEU A 34 -6.77 2.54 -4.29
CA LEU A 34 -5.47 2.67 -3.65
C LEU A 34 -5.18 1.38 -2.86
N MET A 35 -3.91 0.98 -2.79
CA MET A 35 -3.42 -0.10 -1.96
C MET A 35 -2.54 0.44 -0.83
N VAL A 36 -2.68 -0.08 0.38
CA VAL A 36 -1.76 0.14 1.50
C VAL A 36 -1.12 -1.19 1.83
N THR A 37 0.21 -1.26 1.90
CA THR A 37 0.92 -2.52 2.16
C THR A 37 2.18 -2.30 2.98
N ASP A 38 2.54 -3.27 3.81
CA ASP A 38 3.83 -3.29 4.50
C ASP A 38 4.94 -3.67 3.51
N ILE A 39 6.09 -3.00 3.57
CA ILE A 39 7.23 -3.36 2.71
C ILE A 39 7.73 -4.76 3.06
N VAL A 40 7.91 -5.03 4.35
CA VAL A 40 8.41 -6.31 4.84
C VAL A 40 7.22 -7.18 5.28
N MET A 41 7.01 -8.26 4.55
CA MET A 41 5.99 -9.29 4.83
C MET A 41 6.59 -10.66 4.50
N PRO A 42 6.17 -11.74 5.19
CA PRO A 42 6.59 -13.09 4.85
C PRO A 42 6.09 -13.51 3.46
N GLU A 43 6.82 -14.43 2.83
CA GLU A 43 6.58 -15.02 1.49
C GLU A 43 6.66 -14.05 0.29
N MET A 44 5.94 -12.93 0.35
CA MET A 44 5.89 -11.90 -0.68
C MET A 44 5.94 -10.53 0.00
N SER A 45 7.05 -9.82 -0.20
CA SER A 45 7.21 -8.45 0.27
C SER A 45 6.19 -7.51 -0.38
N GLY A 46 5.87 -6.40 0.28
CA GLY A 46 5.01 -5.37 -0.31
C GLY A 46 5.58 -4.81 -1.62
N TYR A 47 6.91 -4.79 -1.76
CA TYR A 47 7.57 -4.39 -3.00
C TYR A 47 7.32 -5.40 -4.14
N GLN A 48 7.50 -6.70 -3.88
CA GLN A 48 7.17 -7.75 -4.85
C GLN A 48 5.69 -7.75 -5.23
N LEU A 49 4.80 -7.56 -4.24
CA LEU A 49 3.37 -7.38 -4.49
C LEU A 49 3.11 -6.20 -5.42
N ALA A 50 3.75 -5.05 -5.17
CA ALA A 50 3.58 -3.87 -6.02
C ALA A 50 4.03 -4.13 -7.46
N LEU A 51 5.15 -4.83 -7.68
CA LEU A 51 5.59 -5.22 -9.02
C LEU A 51 4.55 -6.06 -9.75
N GLU A 52 3.93 -7.03 -9.08
CA GLU A 52 2.86 -7.84 -9.67
C GLU A 52 1.60 -7.03 -9.96
N VAL A 53 1.18 -6.18 -9.01
CA VAL A 53 0.01 -5.30 -9.17
C VAL A 53 0.19 -4.33 -10.32
N ARG A 54 1.40 -3.81 -10.54
CA ARG A 54 1.68 -2.86 -11.63
C ARG A 54 1.50 -3.49 -13.02
N LYS A 55 1.61 -4.81 -13.17
CA LYS A 55 1.37 -5.49 -14.46
C LYS A 55 -0.08 -5.39 -14.92
N THR A 56 -1.03 -5.32 -13.98
CA THR A 56 -2.47 -5.27 -14.28
C THR A 56 -3.09 -3.90 -14.00
N LEU A 57 -2.59 -3.21 -12.97
CA LEU A 57 -3.06 -1.90 -12.52
C LEU A 57 -1.87 -0.91 -12.44
N PRO A 58 -1.30 -0.51 -13.58
CA PRO A 58 -0.07 0.29 -13.62
C PRO A 58 -0.20 1.66 -12.94
N LYS A 59 -1.41 2.20 -12.85
CA LYS A 59 -1.70 3.51 -12.23
C LYS A 59 -2.26 3.43 -10.82
N LEU A 60 -2.41 2.23 -10.24
CA LEU A 60 -2.96 2.11 -8.89
C LEU A 60 -2.05 2.84 -7.89
N PRO A 61 -2.56 3.79 -7.10
CA PRO A 61 -1.75 4.43 -6.08
C PRO A 61 -1.41 3.45 -4.96
N ILE A 62 -0.13 3.39 -4.54
CA ILE A 62 0.36 2.46 -3.51
C ILE A 62 1.02 3.23 -2.38
N LEU A 63 0.53 3.05 -1.15
CA LEU A 63 1.17 3.51 0.07
C LEU A 63 1.93 2.34 0.71
N PHE A 64 3.26 2.45 0.76
CA PHE A 64 4.11 1.52 1.47
C PHE A 64 4.28 1.93 2.94
N MET A 65 4.19 0.97 3.85
CA MET A 65 4.46 1.16 5.28
C MET A 65 5.76 0.46 5.65
N SER A 66 6.70 1.17 6.27
CA SER A 66 8.04 0.65 6.55
C SER A 66 8.47 0.93 7.98
N GLY A 67 8.82 -0.10 8.75
CA GLY A 67 9.44 0.06 10.09
C GLY A 67 10.93 -0.26 10.13
N TYR A 68 11.41 -1.04 9.18
CA TYR A 68 12.80 -1.43 9.01
C TYR A 68 12.91 -1.89 7.55
N ALA A 69 13.36 -1.03 6.65
CA ALA A 69 13.60 -1.40 5.27
C ALA A 69 14.94 -0.82 4.84
N ASP A 70 15.71 -1.61 4.10
CA ASP A 70 16.96 -1.14 3.50
C ASP A 70 16.72 0.11 2.66
N GLU A 71 17.67 1.04 2.72
CA GLU A 71 17.60 2.32 2.01
C GLU A 71 17.40 2.12 0.50
N ALA A 72 17.97 1.04 -0.06
CA ALA A 72 17.75 0.63 -1.45
C ALA A 72 16.29 0.28 -1.75
N MET A 73 15.60 -0.44 -0.85
CA MET A 73 14.17 -0.77 -1.01
C MET A 73 13.29 0.46 -0.91
N LEU A 74 13.59 1.35 0.05
CA LEU A 74 12.88 2.63 0.19
C LEU A 74 13.04 3.47 -1.08
N LYS A 75 14.26 3.57 -1.61
CA LYS A 75 14.53 4.29 -2.86
C LYS A 75 13.77 3.70 -4.04
N ALA A 76 13.82 2.38 -4.22
CA ALA A 76 13.10 1.68 -5.29
C ALA A 76 11.58 1.84 -5.17
N ALA A 77 11.04 1.76 -3.96
CA ALA A 77 9.63 2.00 -3.69
C ALA A 77 9.25 3.45 -4.03
N SER A 78 9.99 4.45 -3.55
CA SER A 78 9.71 5.87 -3.81
C SER A 78 9.90 6.31 -5.27
N ALA A 79 10.76 5.62 -6.03
CA ALA A 79 10.99 5.89 -7.45
C ALA A 79 9.83 5.39 -8.34
N SER A 80 8.95 4.56 -7.80
CA SER A 80 7.78 4.08 -8.54
C SER A 80 6.73 5.20 -8.61
N GLU A 81 6.33 5.56 -9.83
CA GLU A 81 5.23 6.52 -10.03
C GLU A 81 3.95 6.06 -9.31
N ASN A 82 3.16 7.01 -8.82
CA ASN A 82 1.96 6.74 -8.02
C ASN A 82 2.24 5.90 -6.76
N SER A 83 3.35 6.16 -6.08
CA SER A 83 3.62 5.53 -4.79
C SER A 83 4.20 6.51 -3.78
N THR A 84 4.01 6.20 -2.50
CA THR A 84 4.62 6.95 -1.40
C THR A 84 4.88 6.03 -0.22
N ILE A 85 5.64 6.53 0.76
CA ILE A 85 6.10 5.76 1.91
C ILE A 85 5.63 6.43 3.20
N LEU A 86 5.18 5.62 4.15
CA LEU A 86 4.89 5.99 5.53
C LEU A 86 5.79 5.19 6.48
N MET A 87 6.68 5.90 7.16
CA MET A 87 7.58 5.30 8.13
C MET A 87 6.82 4.94 9.42
N LYS A 88 7.10 3.76 9.97
CA LYS A 88 6.64 3.31 11.29
C LYS A 88 7.67 3.73 12.36
N PRO A 89 7.23 4.10 13.58
CA PRO A 89 5.83 4.25 13.98
C PRO A 89 5.19 5.49 13.34
N PHE A 90 3.89 5.41 13.08
CA PHE A 90 3.09 6.54 12.56
C PHE A 90 1.78 6.68 13.32
N THR A 91 1.26 7.90 13.33
CA THR A 91 -0.05 8.22 13.88
C THR A 91 -1.17 7.97 12.85
N PRO A 92 -2.43 7.75 13.29
CA PRO A 92 -3.59 7.71 12.39
C PRO A 92 -3.71 8.96 11.50
N THR A 93 -3.39 10.14 12.05
CA THR A 93 -3.43 11.41 11.32
C THR A 93 -2.42 11.46 10.19
N GLU A 94 -1.20 10.96 10.41
CA GLU A 94 -0.17 10.88 9.37
C GLU A 94 -0.55 9.92 8.25
N LEU A 95 -1.11 8.76 8.58
CA LEU A 95 -1.66 7.81 7.61
C LEU A 95 -2.70 8.49 6.70
N LEU A 96 -3.69 9.15 7.30
CA LEU A 96 -4.76 9.82 6.54
C LEU A 96 -4.25 11.02 5.74
N ARG A 97 -3.22 11.73 6.21
CA ARG A 97 -2.56 12.80 5.44
C ARG A 97 -1.89 12.22 4.20
N ARG A 98 -1.03 11.20 4.35
CA ARG A 98 -0.32 10.58 3.21
C ARG A 98 -1.26 10.01 2.17
N LEU A 99 -2.37 9.41 2.59
CA LEU A 99 -3.39 8.90 1.68
C LEU A 99 -4.12 10.00 0.89
N ARG A 100 -4.30 11.18 1.48
CA ARG A 100 -4.89 12.33 0.80
C ARG A 100 -3.93 12.93 -0.22
N ASP A 101 -2.64 13.02 0.11
CA ASP A 101 -1.61 13.52 -0.80
C ASP A 101 -1.49 12.61 -2.04
N LEU A 102 -1.50 11.29 -1.81
CA LEU A 102 -1.41 10.29 -2.87
C LEU A 102 -2.64 10.26 -3.81
N LYS A 103 -3.82 10.73 -3.36
CA LYS A 103 -5.03 10.84 -4.20
C LYS A 103 -5.05 12.08 -5.09
N LYS A 104 -4.17 13.05 -4.86
CA LYS A 104 -4.12 14.33 -5.59
C LYS A 104 -3.12 14.35 -6.75
N ALA A 105 -2.26 13.34 -6.83
CA ALA A 105 -1.35 13.08 -7.94
C ALA A 105 -2.05 12.23 -9.02
#